data_AF-A0A1E4PW76-F1
#
_entry.id   AF-A0A1E4PW76-F1
#
_cell.length_a   1.000
_cell.length_b   1.000
_cell.length_c   1.000
_cell.angle_alpha   90.00
_cell.angle_beta   90.00
_cell.angle_gamma   90.00
#
_symmetry.space_group_name_H-M   'P 1'
#
loop_
_entity.id
_entity.type
_entity.pdbx_description
1 polymer ?
#
loop_
_entity_poly.entity_id
_entity_poly.type
_entity_poly.pdbx_seq_one_letter_code
_entity_poly.pdbx_strand_id
1 'polypeptide(L)'
;MLPAGQHLDVVITDVDRAGSFEPWRGPRLSEVRIIKDIYPPRINLSFRLLDAQGKVIREGTRTLRDLGFLTSDTAAARDDSLLYEKRMIDRWLRNGPDKL
;
A
#
# COMPACT_ATOMS: atom_id res chain seq x y z
N MET A 1 2.35 15.48 6.24
CA MET A 1 2.83 15.09 7.59
C MET A 1 1.76 15.41 8.61
N LEU A 2 1.72 14.70 9.73
CA LEU A 2 0.73 14.95 10.78
C LEU A 2 1.16 16.15 11.65
N PRO A 3 0.21 16.96 12.16
CA PRO A 3 0.48 17.95 13.19
C PRO A 3 1.12 17.34 14.44
N ALA A 4 1.89 18.14 15.18
CA ALA A 4 2.58 17.69 16.38
C ALA A 4 1.60 17.10 17.41
N GLY A 5 1.96 15.95 17.99
CA GLY A 5 1.14 15.24 18.97
C GLY A 5 0.03 14.38 18.37
N GLN A 6 -0.35 14.56 17.10
CA GLN A 6 -1.32 13.65 16.47
C GLN A 6 -0.70 12.28 16.20
N HIS A 7 -1.52 11.24 16.35
CA HIS A 7 -1.14 9.85 16.09
C HIS A 7 -2.09 9.25 15.05
N LEU A 8 -1.57 8.50 14.08
CA LEU A 8 -2.37 7.74 13.14
C LEU A 8 -2.16 6.24 13.36
N ASP A 9 -3.17 5.58 13.92
CA ASP A 9 -3.23 4.13 14.02
C ASP A 9 -3.74 3.56 12.69
N VAL A 10 -3.03 2.59 12.13
CA VAL A 10 -3.43 1.90 10.88
C VAL A 10 -3.39 0.40 11.11
N VAL A 11 -4.50 -0.27 10.81
CA VAL A 11 -4.60 -1.71 10.79
C VAL A 11 -4.74 -2.15 9.34
N ILE A 12 -3.72 -2.83 8.82
CA ILE A 12 -3.76 -3.44 7.49
C ILE A 12 -4.51 -4.76 7.62
N THR A 13 -5.61 -4.91 6.90
CA THR A 13 -6.49 -6.08 6.99
C THR A 13 -6.27 -7.09 5.86
N ASP A 14 -5.81 -6.62 4.70
CA ASP A 14 -5.50 -7.46 3.54
C ASP A 14 -4.42 -6.81 2.68
N VAL A 15 -3.51 -7.63 2.15
CA VAL A 15 -2.44 -7.20 1.25
C VAL A 15 -2.40 -8.15 0.06
N ASP A 16 -2.83 -7.64 -1.09
CA ASP A 16 -2.59 -8.27 -2.39
C ASP A 16 -1.38 -7.60 -3.04
N ARG A 17 -0.32 -8.39 -3.18
CA ARG A 17 0.96 -7.91 -3.70
C ARG A 17 0.89 -7.77 -5.21
N ALA A 18 1.57 -6.77 -5.75
CA ALA A 18 1.79 -6.63 -7.17
C ALA A 18 2.28 -7.94 -7.81
N GLY A 19 1.77 -8.22 -9.01
CA GLY A 19 2.05 -9.46 -9.73
C GLY A 19 1.26 -10.66 -9.26
N SER A 20 1.44 -11.77 -9.96
CA SER A 20 0.83 -13.05 -9.62
C SER A 20 1.75 -14.20 -10.04
N PHE A 21 1.40 -15.41 -9.62
CA PHE A 21 2.05 -16.62 -10.14
C PHE A 21 1.33 -17.06 -11.42
N GLU A 22 2.09 -17.50 -12.42
CA GLU A 22 1.55 -17.96 -13.71
C GLU A 22 1.92 -19.44 -13.95
N PRO A 23 1.26 -20.42 -13.30
CA PRO A 23 1.65 -21.83 -13.36
C PRO A 23 1.65 -22.43 -14.77
N TRP A 24 0.86 -21.87 -15.69
CA TRP A 24 0.81 -22.28 -17.10
C TRP A 24 2.12 -22.00 -17.86
N ARG A 25 3.08 -21.28 -17.26
CA ARG A 25 4.44 -21.12 -17.80
C ARG A 25 5.36 -22.34 -17.58
N GLY A 26 4.85 -23.37 -16.92
CA GLY A 26 5.57 -24.61 -16.65
C GLY A 26 6.31 -24.63 -15.31
N PRO A 27 6.85 -25.79 -14.93
CA PRO A 27 7.28 -26.07 -13.55
C PRO A 27 8.47 -25.22 -13.07
N ARG A 28 9.28 -24.66 -13.98
CA ARG A 28 10.41 -23.79 -13.60
C ARG A 28 9.99 -22.40 -13.14
N LEU A 29 8.79 -21.96 -13.51
CA LEU A 29 8.29 -20.61 -13.26
C LEU A 29 7.03 -20.59 -12.38
N SER A 30 6.56 -21.74 -11.90
CA SER A 30 5.35 -21.83 -11.07
C SER A 30 5.47 -21.08 -9.74
N GLU A 31 6.69 -20.95 -9.22
CA GLU A 31 6.99 -20.25 -7.96
C GLU A 31 7.58 -18.85 -8.19
N VAL A 32 7.61 -18.39 -9.45
CA VAL A 32 8.10 -17.06 -9.80
C VAL A 32 6.92 -16.10 -9.89
N ARG A 33 6.95 -15.05 -9.05
CA ARG A 33 5.99 -13.96 -9.10
C ARG A 33 6.27 -13.08 -10.31
N ILE A 34 5.33 -13.03 -11.25
CA ILE A 34 5.39 -12.24 -12.47
C ILE A 34 4.68 -10.91 -12.23
N ILE A 35 5.41 -9.79 -12.34
CA ILE A 35 4.85 -8.45 -12.20
C ILE A 35 4.34 -7.97 -13.57
N LYS A 36 3.06 -7.59 -13.62
CA LYS A 36 2.39 -7.01 -14.81
C LYS A 36 1.36 -5.97 -14.39
N ASP A 37 1.07 -5.05 -15.29
CA ASP A 37 0.02 -4.03 -15.17
C ASP A 37 -1.35 -4.61 -14.80
N ILE A 38 -1.71 -5.77 -15.37
CA ILE A 38 -2.96 -6.48 -15.08
C ILE A 38 -3.04 -7.08 -13.66
N TYR A 39 -1.93 -7.10 -12.92
CA TYR A 39 -1.84 -7.58 -11.53
C TYR A 39 -1.40 -6.44 -10.59
N PRO A 40 -2.23 -5.39 -10.44
CA PRO A 40 -1.88 -4.25 -9.62
C PRO A 40 -1.95 -4.60 -8.12
N PRO A 41 -1.13 -3.95 -7.28
CA PRO A 41 -1.20 -4.12 -5.83
C PRO A 41 -2.52 -3.57 -5.28
N ARG A 42 -3.00 -4.16 -4.18
CA ARG A 42 -4.16 -3.70 -3.43
C ARG A 42 -3.93 -3.88 -1.93
N ILE A 43 -4.32 -2.88 -1.14
CA ILE A 43 -4.31 -2.97 0.32
C ILE A 43 -5.69 -2.58 0.85
N ASN A 44 -6.25 -3.39 1.74
CA ASN A 44 -7.38 -2.98 2.58
C ASN A 44 -6.87 -2.63 3.97
N LEU A 45 -7.39 -1.54 4.53
CA LEU A 45 -7.00 -1.06 5.85
C LEU A 45 -8.17 -0.42 6.58
N SER A 46 -8.06 -0.37 7.90
CA SER A 46 -8.79 0.56 8.76
C SER A 46 -7.80 1.48 9.46
N PHE A 47 -8.25 2.68 9.82
CA PHE A 47 -7.39 3.66 10.48
C PHE A 47 -8.16 4.49 11.51
N ARG A 48 -7.41 5.03 12.49
CA ARG A 48 -7.87 6.04 13.45
C ARG A 48 -6.82 7.13 13.58
N LEU A 49 -7.24 8.38 13.43
CA LEU A 49 -6.44 9.57 13.68
C LEU A 49 -6.83 10.13 15.04
N LEU A 50 -5.85 10.25 15.93
CA LEU A 50 -5.98 10.79 17.27
C LEU A 50 -5.34 12.17 17.36
N ASP A 51 -5.95 13.06 18.14
CA ASP A 51 -5.32 14.32 18.52
C ASP A 51 -4.26 14.14 19.62
N ALA A 52 -3.60 15.24 20.00
CA ALA A 52 -2.56 15.24 21.04
C ALA A 52 -3.07 14.85 22.44
N GLN A 53 -4.39 14.83 22.64
CA GLN A 53 -5.04 14.45 23.89
C GLN A 53 -5.55 13.00 23.83
N GLY A 54 -5.33 12.28 22.72
CA GLY A 54 -5.76 10.90 22.53
C GLY A 54 -7.23 10.76 22.12
N LYS A 55 -7.91 11.84 21.72
CA LYS A 55 -9.28 11.77 21.22
C LYS A 55 -9.26 11.44 19.72
N VAL A 56 -10.11 10.49 19.31
CA VAL A 56 -10.30 10.16 17.89
C VAL A 56 -10.96 11.34 17.18
N ILE A 57 -10.25 11.91 16.21
CA ILE A 57 -10.72 13.02 15.37
C ILE A 57 -11.14 12.56 13.96
N ARG A 58 -10.68 11.38 13.52
CA ARG A 58 -11.21 10.70 12.33
C ARG A 58 -10.93 9.21 12.37
N GLU A 59 -11.81 8.40 11.81
CA GLU A 59 -11.57 6.98 11.59
C GLU A 59 -12.30 6.49 10.34
N GLY A 60 -11.92 5.31 9.84
CA GLY A 60 -12.61 4.71 8.71
C GLY A 60 -11.87 3.52 8.10
N THR A 61 -12.41 3.03 6.99
CA THR A 61 -11.81 1.97 6.17
C THR A 61 -11.44 2.50 4.79
N ARG A 62 -10.38 1.97 4.20
CA ARG A 62 -9.93 2.31 2.84
C ARG A 62 -9.45 1.07 2.09
N THR A 63 -9.66 1.11 0.79
CA THR A 63 -9.02 0.22 -0.17
C THR A 63 -8.09 1.07 -1.03
N LEU A 64 -6.78 0.81 -0.93
CA LEU A 64 -5.78 1.43 -1.77
C LEU A 64 -5.53 0.54 -2.98
N ARG A 65 -5.48 1.14 -4.17
CA ARG A 65 -5.15 0.46 -5.43
C ARG A 65 -4.36 1.39 -6.33
N ASP A 66 -3.33 0.87 -6.97
CA ASP A 66 -2.50 1.62 -7.91
C ASP A 66 -2.44 0.92 -9.28
N LEU A 67 -3.26 1.38 -10.24
CA LEU A 67 -3.28 0.82 -11.59
C LEU A 67 -2.04 1.25 -12.41
N GLY A 68 -1.40 2.36 -12.05
CA GLY A 68 -0.20 2.90 -12.70
C GLY A 68 1.10 2.55 -11.97
N PHE A 69 1.10 1.47 -11.18
CA PHE A 69 2.20 1.17 -10.26
C PHE A 69 3.55 0.90 -10.96
N LEU A 70 3.52 0.47 -12.23
CA LEU A 70 4.71 0.23 -13.05
C LEU A 70 5.28 1.49 -13.71
N THR A 71 4.47 2.53 -13.92
CA THR A 71 4.90 3.77 -14.59
C THR A 71 5.46 4.80 -13.62
N SER A 72 5.29 4.57 -12.32
CA SER A 72 5.87 5.42 -11.27
C SER A 72 7.39 5.26 -11.25
N ASP A 73 8.13 6.36 -11.14
CA ASP A 73 9.60 6.37 -11.19
C ASP A 73 10.19 5.40 -10.13
N THR A 74 10.81 4.31 -10.61
CA THR A 74 11.09 3.12 -9.79
C THR A 74 12.49 3.08 -9.20
N ALA A 75 13.28 4.15 -9.34
CA ALA A 75 14.73 4.15 -9.08
C ALA A 75 15.17 3.67 -7.68
N ALA A 76 14.29 3.64 -6.67
CA ALA A 76 14.72 3.63 -5.27
C ALA A 76 14.83 2.27 -4.53
N ALA A 77 14.39 1.11 -5.06
CA ALA A 77 14.60 -0.15 -4.30
C ALA A 77 14.44 -1.39 -5.16
N ARG A 78 15.55 -1.94 -5.68
CA ARG A 78 15.52 -3.21 -6.41
C ARG A 78 15.37 -4.44 -5.50
N ASP A 79 15.66 -4.29 -4.20
CA ASP A 79 15.66 -5.40 -3.24
C ASP A 79 14.48 -5.39 -2.24
N ASP A 80 13.49 -4.50 -2.41
CA ASP A 80 12.32 -4.48 -1.54
C ASP A 80 11.19 -5.34 -2.11
N SER A 81 10.91 -6.46 -1.43
CA SER A 81 9.86 -7.40 -1.83
C SER A 81 8.43 -6.84 -1.76
N LEU A 82 8.23 -5.72 -1.04
CA LEU A 82 6.97 -5.01 -0.88
C LEU A 82 7.01 -3.58 -1.43
N LEU A 83 7.89 -3.33 -2.40
CA LEU A 83 8.14 -2.01 -2.98
C LEU A 83 6.85 -1.27 -3.36
N TYR A 84 5.96 -1.93 -4.10
CA TYR A 84 4.78 -1.29 -4.65
C TYR A 84 3.71 -1.05 -3.59
N GLU A 85 3.55 -1.97 -2.64
CA GLU A 85 2.60 -1.86 -1.54
C GLU A 85 2.99 -0.71 -0.59
N LYS A 86 4.28 -0.64 -0.22
CA LYS A 86 4.80 0.45 0.63
C LYS A 86 4.66 1.81 -0.04
N ARG A 87 4.98 1.91 -1.33
CA ARG A 87 4.78 3.16 -2.11
C ARG A 87 3.33 3.60 -2.14
N MET A 88 2.40 2.65 -2.22
CA MET A 88 0.97 2.94 -2.20
C MET A 88 0.54 3.51 -0.84
N ILE A 89 1.05 2.96 0.26
CA ILE A 89 0.88 3.52 1.61
C ILE A 89 1.50 4.93 1.68
N ASP A 90 2.73 5.11 1.22
CA ASP A 90 3.41 6.42 1.23
C ASP A 90 2.63 7.46 0.42
N ARG A 91 2.06 7.08 -0.73
CA ARG A 91 1.23 7.96 -1.54
C ARG A 91 -0.05 8.33 -0.82
N TRP A 92 -0.72 7.37 -0.18
CA TRP A 92 -1.91 7.63 0.62
C TRP A 92 -1.62 8.59 1.78
N LEU A 93 -0.54 8.37 2.53
CA LEU A 93 -0.12 9.23 3.64
C LEU A 93 0.29 10.65 3.18
N ARG A 94 0.84 10.78 1.96
CA ARG A 94 1.22 12.09 1.38
C ARG A 94 0.04 13.01 1.08
N ASN A 95 -1.16 12.47 0.87
CA ASN A 95 -2.37 13.29 0.68
C ASN A 95 -2.78 14.04 1.96
N GLY A 96 -2.18 13.70 3.10
CA GLY A 96 -2.31 14.44 4.34
C GLY A 96 -3.53 14.06 5.18
N PRO A 97 -3.59 14.58 6.42
CA PRO A 97 -4.65 14.27 7.38
C PRO A 97 -6.02 14.84 6.99
N ASP A 98 -6.21 15.56 5.90
CA ASP A 98 -7.56 15.93 5.45
C ASP A 98 -8.17 14.89 4.50
N LYS A 99 -7.33 13.97 4.00
CA LYS A 99 -7.69 13.00 2.96
C LYS A 99 -7.55 11.54 3.41
N LEU A 100 -7.30 11.26 4.70
CA LEU A 100 -7.34 9.87 5.21
C LEU A 100 -8.77 9.35 5.20
#